data_AF-A0AAN8DSF7-F1
#
_entry.id   AF-A0AAN8DSF7-F1
#
_cell.length_a   1.000
_cell.length_b   1.000
_cell.length_c   1.000
_cell.angle_alpha   90.00
_cell.angle_beta   90.00
_cell.angle_gamma   90.00
#
_symmetry.space_group_name_H-M   'P 1'
#
loop_
_entity.id
_entity.type
_entity.pdbx_description
1 polymer ?
#
loop_
_entity_poly.entity_id
_entity_poly.type
_entity_poly.pdbx_seq_one_letter_code
_entity_poly.pdbx_strand_id
1 'polypeptide(L)'
;MDEHKGHDTVSAAAERKDKQKEFGKKKLTYLKGMQKKEKQLQQLKQQIKALQFSGDAAVDQNEKAYAEMVRMADERRCATKDLIRVQQKAVVSRAEALVDRLEKDISELRKGQDDLKQLSLTEDHIHFLQSCQAIFDCGEADLSSDVDIEQQTPFDFVKRAISDLRDRMENVSIAIAEISQTIQADPDPQTRQELSLYSSSLSLDPNTAFENLLLSEGNRKGVKALGDLPVFAESSPNTLTEFISGQTKKLKNLCNKEKIELLRDPEKNLLWKRPTRKTISRMYLLTKYPGDTTMEVDPNTATLK
;
A
#
# COMPACT_ATOMS: atom_id res chain seq x y z
N MET A 1 84.20 8.32 -25.23
CA MET A 1 83.77 7.87 -23.89
C MET A 1 83.27 9.12 -23.19
N ASP A 2 82.04 9.51 -23.54
CA ASP A 2 81.40 10.74 -23.06
C ASP A 2 81.10 10.65 -21.57
N GLU A 3 81.60 11.64 -20.84
CA GLU A 3 81.31 11.85 -19.43
C GLU A 3 79.90 12.42 -19.26
N HIS A 4 78.90 11.54 -19.10
CA HIS A 4 77.64 11.91 -18.46
C HIS A 4 77.67 11.48 -16.98
N LYS A 5 78.32 12.30 -16.15
CA LYS A 5 78.52 12.12 -14.70
C LYS A 5 77.30 12.52 -13.84
N GLY A 6 76.10 12.34 -14.37
CA GLY A 6 74.87 12.86 -13.76
C GLY A 6 73.83 11.81 -13.37
N HIS A 7 74.05 10.53 -13.63
CA HIS A 7 73.03 9.49 -13.40
C HIS A 7 73.59 8.38 -12.54
N ASP A 8 73.00 8.21 -11.36
CA ASP A 8 73.25 7.05 -10.52
C ASP A 8 72.74 5.80 -11.24
N THR A 9 73.68 4.99 -11.75
CA THR A 9 73.38 3.84 -12.61
C THR A 9 73.37 2.59 -11.74
N VAL A 10 72.18 2.20 -11.29
CA VAL A 10 71.99 0.97 -10.49
C VAL A 10 71.88 -0.27 -11.37
N SER A 11 72.46 -1.39 -10.91
CA SER A 11 72.28 -2.69 -11.58
C SER A 11 70.83 -3.15 -11.52
N ALA A 12 70.32 -3.73 -12.61
CA ALA A 12 68.97 -4.29 -12.68
C ALA A 12 68.67 -5.31 -11.56
N ALA A 13 69.68 -6.02 -11.04
CA ALA A 13 69.52 -6.95 -9.92
C ALA A 13 69.26 -6.24 -8.58
N ALA A 14 69.89 -5.07 -8.36
CA ALA A 14 69.69 -4.25 -7.17
C ALA A 14 68.29 -3.60 -7.21
N GLU A 15 67.92 -2.99 -8.33
CA GLU A 15 66.58 -2.40 -8.55
C GLU A 15 65.47 -3.44 -8.37
N ARG A 16 65.65 -4.65 -8.93
CA ARG A 16 64.70 -5.76 -8.75
C ARG A 16 64.53 -6.14 -7.28
N LYS A 17 65.62 -6.23 -6.52
CA LYS A 17 65.59 -6.59 -5.09
C LYS A 17 64.81 -5.56 -4.28
N ASP A 18 64.99 -4.27 -4.56
CA ASP A 18 64.27 -3.21 -3.87
C ASP A 18 62.79 -3.14 -4.29
N LYS A 19 62.49 -3.31 -5.58
CA LYS A 19 61.10 -3.49 -6.03
C LYS A 19 60.44 -4.70 -5.37
N GLN A 20 61.16 -5.80 -5.19
CA GLN A 20 60.60 -7.01 -4.57
C GLN A 20 60.26 -6.81 -3.09
N LYS A 21 61.00 -5.95 -2.36
CA LYS A 21 60.62 -5.50 -1.01
C LYS A 21 59.35 -4.63 -1.04
N GLU A 22 59.24 -3.70 -1.99
CA GLU A 22 58.00 -2.90 -2.18
C GLU A 22 56.79 -3.79 -2.49
N PHE A 23 56.96 -4.79 -3.38
CA PHE A 23 55.92 -5.78 -3.67
C PHE A 23 55.48 -6.53 -2.42
N GLY A 24 56.42 -6.95 -1.56
CA GLY A 24 56.11 -7.58 -0.28
C GLY A 24 55.24 -6.69 0.62
N LYS A 25 55.60 -5.40 0.75
CA LYS A 25 54.80 -4.41 1.50
C LYS A 25 53.41 -4.23 0.90
N LYS A 26 53.31 -4.08 -0.43
CA LYS A 26 52.04 -3.93 -1.15
C LYS A 26 51.14 -5.15 -0.97
N LYS A 27 51.71 -6.36 -1.07
CA LYS A 27 51.01 -7.64 -0.84
C LYS A 27 50.42 -7.71 0.56
N LEU A 28 51.19 -7.32 1.58
CA LEU A 28 50.70 -7.27 2.96
C LEU A 28 49.56 -6.26 3.14
N THR A 29 49.65 -5.09 2.50
CA THR A 29 48.57 -4.09 2.50
C THR A 29 47.30 -4.64 1.88
N TYR A 30 47.39 -5.34 0.74
CA TYR A 30 46.22 -5.98 0.12
C TYR A 30 45.60 -7.05 1.02
N LEU A 31 46.41 -7.92 1.64
CA LEU A 31 45.90 -8.95 2.56
C LEU A 31 45.16 -8.34 3.75
N LYS A 32 45.73 -7.31 4.39
CA LYS A 32 45.07 -6.58 5.49
C LYS A 32 43.78 -5.91 5.03
N GLY A 33 43.78 -5.30 3.85
CA GLY A 33 42.62 -4.66 3.25
C GLY A 33 41.49 -5.66 2.98
N MET A 34 41.82 -6.82 2.41
CA MET A 34 40.89 -7.90 2.12
C MET A 34 40.25 -8.45 3.41
N GLN A 35 41.05 -8.74 4.44
CA GLN A 35 40.54 -9.21 5.73
C GLN A 35 39.58 -8.19 6.37
N LYS A 36 39.91 -6.89 6.31
CA LYS A 36 39.02 -5.82 6.80
C LYS A 36 37.70 -5.79 6.02
N LYS A 37 37.76 -5.93 4.69
CA LYS A 37 36.58 -5.93 3.81
C LYS A 37 35.71 -7.17 4.02
N GLU A 38 36.29 -8.34 4.23
CA GLU A 38 35.56 -9.57 4.59
C GLU A 38 34.82 -9.41 5.91
N LYS A 39 35.46 -8.83 6.93
CA LYS A 39 34.81 -8.53 8.22
C LYS A 39 33.65 -7.54 8.06
N GLN A 40 33.84 -6.47 7.28
CA GLN A 40 32.78 -5.52 6.98
C GLN A 40 31.60 -6.17 6.24
N LEU A 41 31.89 -7.05 5.27
CA LEU A 41 30.87 -7.78 4.51
C LEU A 41 30.06 -8.71 5.42
N GLN A 42 30.71 -9.44 6.33
CA GLN A 42 30.02 -10.30 7.29
C GLN A 42 29.12 -9.48 8.22
N GLN A 43 29.63 -8.37 8.74
CA GLN A 43 28.84 -7.46 9.60
C GLN A 43 27.61 -6.90 8.87
N LEU A 44 27.78 -6.46 7.61
CA LEU A 44 26.67 -5.93 6.81
C LEU A 44 25.61 -7.00 6.54
N LYS A 45 26.03 -8.23 6.20
CA LYS A 45 25.10 -9.36 6.03
C LYS A 45 24.30 -9.65 7.30
N GLN A 46 24.93 -9.54 8.47
CA GLN A 46 24.24 -9.73 9.75
C GLN A 46 23.25 -8.59 10.03
N GLN A 47 23.63 -7.34 9.74
CA GLN A 47 22.75 -6.18 9.90
C GLN A 47 21.52 -6.26 8.98
N ILE A 48 21.69 -6.68 7.73
CA ILE A 48 20.58 -6.89 6.79
C ILE A 48 19.60 -7.93 7.34
N LYS A 49 20.11 -9.08 7.83
CA LYS A 49 19.25 -10.11 8.44
C LYS A 49 18.54 -9.59 9.68
N ALA A 50 19.24 -8.87 10.55
CA ALA A 50 18.64 -8.29 11.75
C ALA A 50 17.52 -7.29 11.40
N LEU A 51 17.72 -6.48 10.35
CA LEU A 51 16.70 -5.55 9.85
C LEU A 51 15.48 -6.31 9.30
N GLN A 52 15.69 -7.38 8.53
CA GLN A 52 14.61 -8.23 8.02
C GLN A 52 13.79 -8.82 9.17
N PHE A 53 14.44 -9.48 10.14
CA PHE A 53 13.75 -10.02 11.31
C PHE A 53 13.02 -8.95 12.13
N SER A 54 13.61 -7.75 12.26
CA SER A 54 12.95 -6.64 12.95
C SER A 54 11.72 -6.15 12.19
N GLY A 55 11.76 -6.13 10.86
CA GLY A 55 10.62 -5.80 10.00
C GLY A 55 9.49 -6.81 10.14
N ASP A 56 9.81 -8.11 10.01
CA ASP A 56 8.84 -9.20 10.17
C ASP A 56 8.19 -9.16 11.55
N ALA A 57 8.98 -8.96 12.62
CA ALA A 57 8.46 -8.85 13.97
C ALA A 57 7.52 -7.64 14.15
N ALA A 58 7.78 -6.52 13.48
CA ALA A 58 6.91 -5.34 13.53
C ALA A 58 5.58 -5.60 12.80
N VAL A 59 5.61 -6.31 11.68
CA VAL A 59 4.40 -6.76 10.95
C VAL A 59 3.59 -7.72 11.81
N ASP A 60 4.21 -8.74 12.40
CA ASP A 60 3.53 -9.71 13.27
C ASP A 60 2.86 -9.03 14.47
N GLN A 61 3.54 -8.06 15.09
CA GLN A 61 2.96 -7.28 16.19
C GLN A 61 1.76 -6.43 15.74
N ASN A 62 1.84 -5.85 14.54
CA ASN A 62 0.75 -5.08 13.95
C ASN A 62 -0.48 -5.97 13.71
N GLU A 63 -0.29 -7.10 13.03
CA GLU A 63 -1.35 -8.07 12.74
C GLU A 63 -2.00 -8.60 14.03
N LYS A 64 -1.19 -8.93 15.03
CA LYS A 64 -1.69 -9.38 16.34
C LYS A 64 -2.54 -8.30 17.02
N ALA A 65 -2.10 -7.05 17.02
CA ALA A 65 -2.85 -5.95 17.61
C ALA A 65 -4.22 -5.75 16.92
N TYR A 66 -4.26 -5.81 15.59
CA TYR A 66 -5.52 -5.74 14.84
C TYR A 66 -6.45 -6.92 15.11
N ALA A 67 -5.92 -8.15 15.14
CA ALA A 67 -6.71 -9.33 15.48
C ALA A 67 -7.35 -9.22 16.88
N GLU A 68 -6.60 -8.72 17.86
CA GLU A 68 -7.11 -8.49 19.22
C GLU A 68 -8.21 -7.41 19.25
N MET A 69 -8.01 -6.29 18.54
CA MET A 69 -9.01 -5.22 18.42
C MET A 69 -10.32 -5.72 17.80
N VAL A 70 -10.23 -6.47 16.70
CA VAL A 70 -11.40 -7.06 16.03
C VAL A 70 -12.13 -8.02 16.96
N ARG A 71 -11.40 -8.91 17.65
CA ARG A 71 -12.00 -9.85 18.61
C ARG A 71 -12.77 -9.13 19.71
N MET A 72 -12.16 -8.13 20.35
CA MET A 72 -12.80 -7.37 21.42
C MET A 72 -14.04 -6.61 20.93
N ALA A 73 -13.97 -6.01 19.74
CA ALA A 73 -15.11 -5.32 19.14
C ALA A 73 -16.27 -6.29 18.85
N ASP A 74 -15.97 -7.49 18.33
CA ASP A 74 -16.98 -8.51 18.04
C ASP A 74 -17.65 -9.04 19.31
N GLU A 75 -16.87 -9.33 20.35
CA GLU A 75 -17.37 -9.76 21.66
C GLU A 75 -18.33 -8.73 22.25
N ARG A 76 -17.94 -7.44 22.22
CA ARG A 76 -18.78 -6.36 22.74
C ARG A 76 -20.03 -6.14 21.90
N ARG A 77 -19.93 -6.27 20.58
CA ARG A 77 -21.08 -6.23 19.66
C ARG A 77 -22.09 -7.33 19.99
N CYS A 78 -21.62 -8.57 20.15
CA CYS A 78 -22.46 -9.71 20.50
C CYS A 78 -23.14 -9.50 21.86
N ALA A 79 -22.39 -9.14 22.91
CA ALA A 79 -22.94 -8.85 24.23
C ALA A 79 -24.01 -7.73 24.20
N THR A 80 -23.78 -6.66 23.44
CA THR A 80 -24.72 -5.55 23.31
C THR A 80 -26.01 -5.99 22.60
N LYS A 81 -25.89 -6.79 21.53
CA LYS A 81 -27.03 -7.36 20.80
C LYS A 81 -27.89 -8.25 21.69
N ASP A 82 -27.27 -9.09 22.52
CA ASP A 82 -27.99 -9.97 23.43
C ASP A 82 -28.71 -9.18 24.53
N LEU A 83 -28.08 -8.14 25.09
CA LEU A 83 -28.73 -7.27 26.07
C LEU A 83 -29.95 -6.55 25.48
N ILE A 84 -29.86 -6.04 24.25
CA ILE A 84 -31.00 -5.42 23.55
C ILE A 84 -32.15 -6.41 23.42
N ARG A 85 -31.86 -7.66 23.03
CA ARG A 85 -32.89 -8.71 22.88
C ARG A 85 -33.55 -9.07 24.20
N VAL A 86 -32.77 -9.20 25.28
CA VAL A 86 -33.29 -9.48 26.63
C VAL A 86 -34.21 -8.35 27.07
N GLN A 87 -33.78 -7.09 26.94
CA GLN A 87 -34.58 -5.94 27.32
C GLN A 87 -35.85 -5.81 26.45
N GLN A 88 -35.73 -6.02 25.14
CA GLN A 88 -36.87 -6.01 24.22
C GLN A 88 -37.90 -7.05 24.62
N LYS A 89 -37.47 -8.29 24.89
CA LYS A 89 -38.37 -9.36 25.33
C LYS A 89 -39.05 -9.00 26.64
N ALA A 90 -38.31 -8.45 27.62
CA ALA A 90 -38.89 -8.04 28.90
C ALA A 90 -39.93 -6.92 28.75
N VAL A 91 -39.66 -5.92 27.91
CA VAL A 91 -40.63 -4.82 27.63
C VAL A 91 -41.87 -5.36 26.91
N VAL A 92 -41.68 -6.21 25.89
CA VAL A 92 -42.78 -6.83 25.13
C VAL A 92 -43.66 -7.70 26.04
N SER A 93 -43.07 -8.59 26.85
CA SER A 93 -43.85 -9.44 27.75
C SER A 93 -44.63 -8.67 28.80
N ARG A 94 -44.12 -7.51 29.27
CA ARG A 94 -44.90 -6.62 30.13
C ARG A 94 -46.07 -5.96 29.38
N ALA A 95 -45.85 -5.55 28.14
CA ALA A 95 -46.91 -4.98 27.31
C ALA A 95 -48.00 -6.01 26.98
N GLU A 96 -47.61 -7.25 26.64
CA GLU A 96 -48.54 -8.37 26.41
C GLU A 96 -49.41 -8.64 27.64
N ALA A 97 -48.81 -8.69 28.85
CA ALA A 97 -49.58 -8.89 30.08
C ALA A 97 -50.56 -7.73 30.39
N LEU A 98 -50.26 -6.51 29.96
CA LEU A 98 -51.18 -5.38 30.06
C LEU A 98 -52.31 -5.48 29.04
N VAL A 99 -52.02 -5.91 27.81
CA VAL A 99 -53.03 -6.18 26.78
C VAL A 99 -53.99 -7.26 27.25
N ASP A 100 -53.49 -8.39 27.73
CA ASP A 100 -54.33 -9.51 28.22
C ASP A 100 -55.27 -9.06 29.35
N ARG A 101 -54.77 -8.21 30.27
CA ARG A 101 -55.57 -7.63 31.35
C ARG A 101 -56.68 -6.74 30.80
N LEU A 102 -56.35 -5.81 29.91
CA LEU A 102 -57.32 -4.89 29.32
C LEU A 102 -58.39 -5.64 28.50
N GLU A 103 -58.01 -6.68 27.76
CA GLU A 103 -58.97 -7.51 27.01
C GLU A 103 -59.95 -8.23 27.94
N LYS A 104 -59.45 -8.71 29.09
CA LYS A 104 -60.29 -9.33 30.12
C LYS A 104 -61.24 -8.30 30.75
N ASP A 105 -60.74 -7.15 31.15
CA ASP A 105 -61.54 -6.07 31.76
C ASP A 105 -62.64 -5.59 30.80
N ILE A 106 -62.31 -5.40 29.50
CA ILE A 106 -63.29 -5.06 28.45
C ILE A 106 -64.36 -6.16 28.31
N SER A 107 -63.96 -7.43 28.37
CA SER A 107 -64.89 -8.56 28.25
C SER A 107 -65.86 -8.64 29.43
N GLU A 108 -65.39 -8.39 30.65
CA GLU A 108 -66.21 -8.32 31.86
C GLU A 108 -67.18 -7.13 31.80
N LEU A 109 -66.70 -5.95 31.39
CA LEU A 109 -67.54 -4.76 31.19
C LEU A 109 -68.62 -4.96 30.13
N ARG A 110 -68.29 -5.59 28.99
CA ARG A 110 -69.27 -5.94 27.95
C ARG A 110 -70.35 -6.89 28.48
N LYS A 111 -69.96 -7.89 29.26
CA LYS A 111 -70.91 -8.81 29.89
C LYS A 111 -71.85 -8.07 30.85
N GLY A 112 -71.30 -7.25 31.75
CA GLY A 112 -72.11 -6.45 32.67
C GLY A 112 -73.08 -5.50 31.94
N GLN A 113 -72.63 -4.90 30.83
CA GLN A 113 -73.48 -4.08 29.98
C GLN A 113 -74.65 -4.87 29.38
N ASP A 114 -74.41 -6.09 28.88
CA ASP A 114 -75.44 -6.92 28.29
C ASP A 114 -76.42 -7.46 29.34
N ASP A 115 -75.94 -7.82 30.54
CA ASP A 115 -76.77 -8.21 31.68
C ASP A 115 -77.72 -7.06 32.07
N LEU A 116 -77.22 -5.81 32.12
CA LEU A 116 -78.03 -4.62 32.38
C LEU A 116 -79.10 -4.38 31.30
N LYS A 117 -78.74 -4.55 30.01
CA LYS A 117 -79.72 -4.45 28.91
C LYS A 117 -80.82 -5.49 29.05
N GLN A 118 -80.49 -6.76 29.31
CA GLN A 118 -81.48 -7.82 29.47
C GLN A 118 -82.41 -7.56 30.66
N LEU A 119 -81.86 -7.11 31.79
CA LEU A 119 -82.66 -6.77 32.96
C LEU A 119 -83.63 -5.62 32.69
N SER A 120 -83.22 -4.59 31.93
CA SER A 120 -84.09 -3.47 31.55
C SER A 120 -85.28 -3.85 30.64
N LEU A 121 -85.19 -4.98 29.94
CA LEU A 121 -86.24 -5.49 29.05
C LEU A 121 -87.21 -6.44 29.77
N THR A 122 -86.96 -6.76 31.03
CA THR A 122 -87.76 -7.72 31.80
C THR A 122 -89.06 -7.08 32.29
N GLU A 123 -90.21 -7.72 32.03
CA GLU A 123 -91.53 -7.26 32.51
C GLU A 123 -91.83 -7.67 33.96
N ASP A 124 -91.06 -8.63 34.53
CA ASP A 124 -91.16 -9.02 35.94
C ASP A 124 -90.48 -7.99 36.86
N HIS A 125 -91.30 -7.12 37.44
CA HIS A 125 -90.84 -6.04 38.32
C HIS A 125 -90.20 -6.54 39.62
N ILE A 126 -90.57 -7.73 40.13
CA ILE A 126 -89.97 -8.28 41.35
C ILE A 126 -88.55 -8.78 41.05
N HIS A 127 -88.39 -9.50 39.95
CA HIS A 127 -87.07 -9.97 39.48
C HIS A 127 -86.14 -8.79 39.14
N PHE A 128 -86.68 -7.72 38.54
CA PHE A 128 -85.95 -6.48 38.28
C PHE A 128 -85.38 -5.87 39.57
N LEU A 129 -86.22 -5.63 40.58
CA LEU A 129 -85.80 -5.02 41.84
C LEU A 129 -84.77 -5.87 42.60
N GLN A 130 -84.94 -7.20 42.60
CA GLN A 130 -84.00 -8.12 43.24
C GLN A 130 -82.63 -8.15 42.54
N SER A 131 -82.63 -8.20 41.21
CA SER A 131 -81.39 -8.28 40.41
C SER A 131 -80.66 -6.94 40.35
N CYS A 132 -81.38 -5.82 40.31
CA CYS A 132 -80.79 -4.48 40.37
C CYS A 132 -79.99 -4.29 41.66
N GLN A 133 -80.55 -4.67 42.81
CA GLN A 133 -79.86 -4.59 44.10
C GLN A 133 -78.52 -5.35 44.05
N ALA A 134 -78.51 -6.57 43.52
CA ALA A 134 -77.31 -7.39 43.42
C ALA A 134 -76.23 -6.81 42.49
N ILE A 135 -76.62 -6.12 41.42
CA ILE A 135 -75.67 -5.47 40.50
C ILE A 135 -75.05 -4.22 41.14
N PHE A 136 -75.83 -3.40 41.85
CA PHE A 136 -75.32 -2.20 42.52
C PHE A 136 -74.49 -2.51 43.77
N ASP A 137 -74.74 -3.65 44.43
CA ASP A 137 -73.93 -4.12 45.55
C ASP A 137 -72.58 -4.73 45.09
N CYS A 138 -72.45 -5.06 43.80
CA CYS A 138 -71.16 -5.43 43.20
C CYS A 138 -70.35 -4.15 42.95
N GLY A 139 -69.27 -3.94 43.70
CA GLY A 139 -68.45 -2.73 43.62
C GLY A 139 -68.03 -2.38 42.19
N GLU A 140 -67.97 -1.08 41.87
CA GLU A 140 -67.55 -0.59 40.56
C GLU A 140 -66.17 -1.19 40.21
N ALA A 141 -66.06 -1.77 39.01
CA ALA A 141 -64.78 -2.24 38.50
C ALA A 141 -63.79 -1.08 38.58
N ASP A 142 -62.60 -1.32 39.15
CA ASP A 142 -61.60 -0.27 39.34
C ASP A 142 -61.06 0.18 37.97
N LEU A 143 -61.72 1.19 37.38
CA LEU A 143 -61.40 1.76 36.06
C LEU A 143 -60.12 2.60 36.09
N SER A 144 -59.47 2.74 37.25
CA SER A 144 -58.36 3.67 37.49
C SER A 144 -56.98 3.09 37.17
N SER A 145 -56.86 1.99 36.42
CA SER A 145 -55.54 1.56 35.96
C SER A 145 -55.03 2.52 34.89
N ASP A 146 -54.50 3.66 35.33
CA ASP A 146 -53.73 4.58 34.51
C ASP A 146 -52.47 3.81 34.13
N VAL A 147 -52.54 3.12 32.98
CA VAL A 147 -51.41 2.39 32.42
C VAL A 147 -50.46 3.48 31.93
N ASP A 148 -49.60 3.96 32.82
CA ASP A 148 -48.48 4.80 32.46
C ASP A 148 -47.50 3.92 31.69
N ILE A 149 -47.81 3.75 30.40
CA ILE A 149 -46.87 3.23 29.41
C ILE A 149 -45.81 4.31 29.36
N GLU A 150 -44.75 4.16 30.14
CA GLU A 150 -43.61 5.06 30.10
C GLU A 150 -43.07 5.06 28.66
N GLN A 151 -43.53 6.01 27.83
CA GLN A 151 -43.29 6.14 26.38
C GLN A 151 -41.86 6.59 26.07
N GLN A 152 -40.88 6.24 26.91
CA GLN A 152 -39.48 6.47 26.63
C GLN A 152 -39.04 5.41 25.63
N THR A 153 -38.70 5.83 24.42
CA THR A 153 -38.07 5.04 23.36
C THR A 153 -36.87 4.24 23.94
N PRO A 154 -37.04 2.93 24.28
CA PRO A 154 -36.18 2.26 25.26
C PRO A 154 -34.73 2.08 24.81
N PHE A 155 -34.43 2.39 23.55
CA PHE A 155 -33.15 2.13 22.90
C PHE A 155 -32.50 3.38 22.29
N ASP A 156 -33.06 4.59 22.50
CA ASP A 156 -32.43 5.81 22.00
C ASP A 156 -31.08 6.10 22.65
N PHE A 157 -30.91 5.70 23.92
CA PHE A 157 -29.61 5.74 24.58
C PHE A 157 -28.58 4.82 23.91
N VAL A 158 -29.00 3.63 23.46
CA VAL A 158 -28.13 2.66 22.77
C VAL A 158 -27.65 3.26 21.46
N LYS A 159 -28.56 3.85 20.67
CA LYS A 159 -28.21 4.53 19.41
C LYS A 159 -27.19 5.66 19.64
N ARG A 160 -27.39 6.49 20.68
CA ARG A 160 -26.43 7.55 21.05
C ARG A 160 -25.07 6.99 21.46
N ALA A 161 -25.03 5.95 22.30
CA ALA A 161 -23.79 5.34 22.76
C ALA A 161 -22.99 4.70 21.61
N ILE A 162 -23.67 4.05 20.66
CA ILE A 162 -23.01 3.50 19.46
C ILE A 162 -22.48 4.60 18.54
N SER A 163 -23.19 5.74 18.43
CA SER A 163 -22.68 6.89 17.69
C SER A 163 -21.41 7.46 18.33
N ASP A 164 -21.40 7.65 19.65
CA ASP A 164 -20.21 8.13 20.37
C ASP A 164 -19.01 7.18 20.20
N LEU A 165 -19.26 5.86 20.26
CA LEU A 165 -18.23 4.86 19.98
C LEU A 165 -17.64 4.99 18.57
N ARG A 166 -18.49 5.17 17.55
CA ARG A 166 -18.05 5.39 16.17
C ARG A 166 -17.18 6.64 16.06
N ASP A 167 -17.60 7.74 16.69
CA ASP A 167 -16.86 9.00 16.61
C ASP A 167 -15.49 8.89 17.32
N ARG A 168 -15.40 8.10 18.41
CA ARG A 168 -14.11 7.76 19.03
C ARG A 168 -13.21 6.90 18.15
N MET A 169 -13.79 5.97 17.37
CA MET A 169 -13.02 5.14 16.44
C MET A 169 -12.38 5.98 15.33
N GLU A 170 -12.99 7.09 14.93
CA GLU A 170 -12.39 8.02 13.96
C GLU A 170 -11.06 8.59 14.49
N ASN A 171 -10.98 8.95 15.78
CA ASN A 171 -9.73 9.41 16.38
C ASN A 171 -8.63 8.32 16.36
N VAL A 172 -9.02 7.05 16.55
CA VAL A 172 -8.08 5.92 16.43
C VAL A 172 -7.59 5.77 14.99
N SER A 173 -8.47 5.95 14.00
CA SER A 173 -8.12 5.94 12.58
C SER A 173 -7.09 7.01 12.23
N ILE A 174 -7.26 8.23 12.77
CA ILE A 174 -6.30 9.33 12.61
C ILE A 174 -4.93 8.96 13.20
N ALA A 175 -4.90 8.43 14.43
CA ALA A 175 -3.65 8.01 15.07
C ALA A 175 -2.92 6.91 14.27
N ILE A 176 -3.66 5.96 13.69
CA ILE A 176 -3.09 4.92 12.80
C ILE A 176 -2.48 5.55 11.54
N ALA A 177 -3.13 6.55 10.95
CA ALA A 177 -2.61 7.27 9.79
C ALA A 177 -1.32 8.04 10.13
N GLU A 178 -1.21 8.62 11.33
CA GLU A 178 0.01 9.28 11.81
C GLU A 178 1.16 8.29 11.97
N ILE A 179 0.91 7.11 12.56
CA ILE A 179 1.92 6.03 12.66
C ILE A 179 2.43 5.66 11.26
N SER A 180 1.53 5.55 10.29
CA SER A 180 1.89 5.22 8.90
C SER A 180 2.79 6.29 8.26
N GLN A 181 2.67 7.56 8.65
CA GLN A 181 3.54 8.65 8.18
C GLN A 181 4.94 8.64 8.81
N THR A 182 5.09 8.06 10.01
CA THR A 182 6.40 7.94 10.68
C THR A 182 7.31 6.90 10.05
N ILE A 183 6.75 5.96 9.28
CA ILE A 183 7.50 4.99 8.48
C ILE A 183 8.07 5.74 7.27
N GLN A 184 9.24 6.37 7.46
CA GLN A 184 9.96 7.04 6.37
C GLN A 184 10.38 6.01 5.32
N ALA A 185 9.87 6.16 4.10
CA ALA A 185 10.52 5.53 2.96
C ALA A 185 11.91 6.15 2.75
N ASP A 186 12.85 5.31 2.35
CA ASP A 186 14.22 5.69 2.01
C ASP A 186 14.23 6.96 1.13
N PRO A 187 14.84 8.07 1.60
CA PRO A 187 14.79 9.34 0.89
C PRO A 187 15.39 9.21 -0.51
N ASP A 188 14.86 9.98 -1.46
CA ASP A 188 15.42 10.03 -2.80
C ASP A 188 16.91 10.41 -2.75
N PRO A 189 17.80 9.67 -3.43
CA PRO A 189 19.23 9.92 -3.38
C PRO A 189 19.52 11.34 -3.86
N GLN A 190 20.10 12.16 -2.99
CA GLN A 190 20.38 13.58 -3.22
C GLN A 190 21.74 13.79 -3.86
N THR A 191 22.64 12.82 -3.71
CA THR A 191 23.99 12.89 -4.28
C THR A 191 24.20 11.90 -5.43
N ARG A 192 25.09 12.26 -6.36
CA ARG A 192 25.52 11.36 -7.45
C ARG A 192 26.10 10.04 -6.90
N GLN A 193 26.71 10.09 -5.72
CA GLN A 193 27.31 8.92 -5.05
C GLN A 193 26.23 7.97 -4.53
N GLU A 194 25.17 8.50 -3.91
CA GLU A 194 23.99 7.71 -3.52
C GLU A 194 23.29 7.11 -4.72
N LEU A 195 23.07 7.87 -5.80
CA LEU A 195 22.51 7.38 -7.05
C LEU A 195 23.33 6.24 -7.66
N SER A 196 24.65 6.27 -7.51
CA SER A 196 25.55 5.25 -8.03
C SER A 196 25.36 3.87 -7.35
N LEU A 197 24.85 3.84 -6.12
CA LEU A 197 24.52 2.59 -5.43
C LEU A 197 23.41 1.81 -6.13
N TYR A 198 22.58 2.52 -6.90
CA TYR A 198 21.45 1.97 -7.67
C TYR A 198 21.80 1.73 -9.14
N SER A 199 23.05 1.92 -9.55
CA SER A 199 23.45 1.74 -10.94
C SER A 199 23.41 0.27 -11.35
N SER A 200 22.69 -0.02 -12.44
CA SER A 200 22.62 -1.35 -13.05
C SER A 200 23.24 -1.34 -14.45
N SER A 201 23.91 -2.43 -14.82
CA SER A 201 24.49 -2.56 -16.16
C SER A 201 23.40 -3.02 -17.14
N LEU A 202 22.92 -2.11 -17.97
CA LEU A 202 21.94 -2.40 -19.02
C LEU A 202 22.64 -2.93 -20.28
N SER A 203 22.09 -3.99 -20.88
CA SER A 203 22.43 -4.42 -22.25
C SER A 203 21.18 -4.51 -23.11
N LEU A 204 21.28 -4.02 -24.34
CA LEU A 204 20.25 -4.14 -25.36
C LEU A 204 20.16 -5.61 -25.82
N ASP A 205 18.96 -6.10 -26.06
CA ASP A 205 18.76 -7.42 -26.66
C ASP A 205 18.97 -7.32 -28.18
N PRO A 206 19.93 -8.08 -28.75
CA PRO A 206 20.12 -8.13 -30.20
C PRO A 206 18.92 -8.63 -30.99
N ASN A 207 18.10 -9.51 -30.40
CA ASN A 207 16.98 -10.15 -31.09
C ASN A 207 15.83 -9.18 -31.38
N THR A 208 15.85 -8.02 -30.73
CA THR A 208 14.79 -7.01 -30.79
C THR A 208 15.30 -5.69 -31.34
N ALA A 209 16.57 -5.67 -31.76
CA ALA A 209 17.12 -4.57 -32.53
C ALA A 209 16.43 -4.49 -33.89
N PHE A 210 15.92 -3.30 -34.23
CA PHE A 210 15.39 -3.02 -35.56
C PHE A 210 16.46 -3.30 -36.62
N GLU A 211 16.10 -3.76 -37.83
CA GLU A 211 17.04 -4.26 -38.87
C GLU A 211 18.21 -3.30 -39.19
N ASN A 212 18.00 -2.00 -38.98
CA ASN A 212 19.00 -0.96 -39.22
C ASN A 212 19.76 -0.52 -37.96
N LEU A 213 19.69 -1.24 -36.84
CA LEU A 213 20.33 -0.90 -35.57
C LEU A 213 21.50 -1.85 -35.29
N LEU A 214 22.72 -1.34 -35.38
CA LEU A 214 23.95 -2.07 -35.09
C LEU A 214 24.31 -1.92 -33.62
N LEU A 215 24.45 -3.04 -32.90
CA LEU A 215 24.86 -3.06 -31.50
C LEU A 215 26.39 -3.23 -31.37
N SER A 216 27.00 -2.50 -30.44
CA SER A 216 28.44 -2.52 -30.16
C SER A 216 28.72 -2.39 -28.66
N GLU A 217 29.99 -2.59 -28.27
CA GLU A 217 30.46 -2.50 -26.88
C GLU A 217 29.66 -3.39 -25.92
N GLY A 218 29.53 -4.67 -26.28
CA GLY A 218 28.77 -5.65 -25.50
C GLY A 218 27.28 -5.33 -25.42
N ASN A 219 26.70 -4.85 -26.52
CA ASN A 219 25.30 -4.44 -26.67
C ASN A 219 24.88 -3.27 -25.77
N ARG A 220 25.83 -2.40 -25.39
CA ARG A 220 25.54 -1.20 -24.59
C ARG A 220 25.41 0.07 -25.44
N LYS A 221 25.76 0.00 -26.73
CA LYS A 221 25.63 1.10 -27.69
C LYS A 221 24.94 0.61 -28.95
N GLY A 222 23.91 1.33 -29.41
CA GLY A 222 23.24 1.11 -30.68
C GLY A 222 23.53 2.24 -31.67
N VAL A 223 23.86 1.91 -32.92
CA VAL A 223 24.11 2.86 -34.01
C VAL A 223 23.15 2.56 -35.16
N LYS A 224 22.41 3.58 -35.61
CA LYS A 224 21.48 3.43 -36.74
C LYS A 224 22.26 3.47 -38.06
N ALA A 225 22.21 2.39 -38.83
CA ALA A 225 22.69 2.36 -40.20
C ALA A 225 21.81 3.24 -41.10
N LEU A 226 22.44 4.07 -41.93
CA LEU A 226 21.79 4.97 -42.89
C LEU A 226 22.00 4.42 -44.31
N GLY A 227 21.22 3.40 -44.68
CA GLY A 227 21.16 2.83 -46.04
C GLY A 227 21.50 1.33 -46.12
N ASP A 228 21.37 0.77 -47.33
CA ASP A 228 21.62 -0.66 -47.62
C ASP A 228 23.10 -1.03 -47.38
N LEU A 229 23.31 -2.16 -46.70
CA LEU A 229 24.63 -2.75 -46.50
C LEU A 229 25.15 -3.32 -47.83
N PRO A 230 26.34 -2.90 -48.31
CA PRO A 230 26.91 -3.51 -49.50
C PRO A 230 27.32 -4.95 -49.20
N VAL A 231 27.07 -5.84 -50.16
CA VAL A 231 27.61 -7.20 -50.15
C VAL A 231 29.12 -7.11 -50.37
N PHE A 232 29.90 -7.36 -49.32
CA PHE A 232 31.35 -7.44 -49.44
C PHE A 232 31.72 -8.83 -49.99
N ALA A 233 31.88 -8.92 -51.31
CA ALA A 233 32.63 -10.04 -51.90
C ALA A 233 34.10 -9.88 -51.51
N GLU A 234 34.73 -10.98 -51.09
CA GLU A 234 36.11 -11.04 -50.58
C GLU A 234 37.10 -10.27 -51.46
N SER A 235 37.45 -9.02 -51.08
CA SER A 235 38.54 -8.26 -51.70
C SER A 235 38.96 -7.06 -50.83
N SER A 236 40.06 -7.23 -50.11
CA SER A 236 40.93 -6.23 -49.46
C SER A 236 40.42 -5.46 -48.22
N PRO A 237 41.25 -5.31 -47.16
CA PRO A 237 40.93 -4.54 -45.94
C PRO A 237 40.65 -3.05 -46.17
N ASN A 238 41.10 -2.50 -47.30
CA ASN A 238 40.99 -1.08 -47.59
C ASN A 238 39.55 -0.70 -47.97
N THR A 239 38.79 -1.61 -48.60
CA THR A 239 37.44 -1.34 -49.09
C THR A 239 36.42 -1.17 -47.96
N LEU A 240 36.52 -1.97 -46.89
CA LEU A 240 35.69 -1.81 -45.69
C LEU A 240 36.04 -0.52 -44.94
N THR A 241 37.32 -0.18 -44.86
CA THR A 241 37.81 1.01 -44.15
C THR A 241 37.42 2.30 -44.89
N GLU A 242 37.49 2.30 -46.22
CA GLU A 242 37.02 3.40 -47.07
C GLU A 242 35.49 3.54 -47.02
N PHE A 243 34.76 2.42 -47.00
CA PHE A 243 33.31 2.45 -46.83
C PHE A 243 32.91 3.00 -45.45
N ILE A 244 33.50 2.51 -44.36
CA ILE A 244 33.24 3.01 -43.00
C ILE A 244 33.62 4.48 -42.89
N SER A 245 34.75 4.91 -43.46
CA SER A 245 35.16 6.32 -43.50
C SER A 245 34.18 7.19 -44.29
N GLY A 246 33.74 6.71 -45.45
CA GLY A 246 32.74 7.36 -46.29
C GLY A 246 31.39 7.52 -45.58
N GLN A 247 30.90 6.46 -44.95
CA GLN A 247 29.68 6.50 -44.15
C GLN A 247 29.84 7.41 -42.93
N THR A 248 30.99 7.37 -42.24
CA THR A 248 31.28 8.23 -41.08
C THR A 248 31.29 9.71 -41.48
N LYS A 249 31.91 10.06 -42.61
CA LYS A 249 31.95 11.44 -43.12
C LYS A 249 30.57 11.90 -43.57
N LYS A 250 29.78 11.02 -44.19
CA LYS A 250 28.40 11.29 -44.59
C LYS A 250 27.50 11.49 -43.37
N LEU A 251 27.63 10.65 -42.34
CA LEU A 251 26.94 10.78 -41.05
C LEU A 251 27.31 12.09 -40.35
N LYS A 252 28.60 12.46 -40.34
CA LYS A 252 29.06 13.71 -39.74
C LYS A 252 28.49 14.93 -40.46
N ASN A 253 28.39 14.89 -41.79
CA ASN A 253 27.77 15.95 -42.57
C ASN A 253 26.24 16.01 -42.38
N LEU A 254 25.57 14.86 -42.34
CA LEU A 254 24.13 14.78 -42.04
C LEU A 254 23.82 15.29 -40.64
N CYS A 255 24.60 14.87 -39.63
CA CYS A 255 24.41 15.28 -38.24
C CYS A 255 24.73 16.77 -38.06
N ASN A 256 25.71 17.32 -38.78
CA ASN A 256 25.96 18.76 -38.80
C ASN A 256 24.82 19.53 -39.48
N LYS A 257 24.25 18.99 -40.57
CA LYS A 257 23.11 19.59 -41.29
C LYS A 257 21.83 19.55 -40.44
N GLU A 258 21.51 18.39 -39.84
CA GLU A 258 20.44 18.23 -38.87
C GLU A 258 20.67 19.11 -37.65
N LYS A 259 21.87 19.18 -37.09
CA LYS A 259 22.17 20.09 -35.97
C LYS A 259 21.89 21.55 -36.35
N ILE A 260 22.23 21.97 -37.56
CA ILE A 260 21.95 23.32 -38.07
C ILE A 260 20.44 23.53 -38.26
N GLU A 261 19.69 22.53 -38.72
CA GLU A 261 18.23 22.63 -38.87
C GLU A 261 17.47 22.53 -37.54
N LEU A 262 17.95 21.69 -36.62
CA LEU A 262 17.41 21.51 -35.27
C LEU A 262 17.60 22.77 -34.40
N LEU A 263 18.69 23.52 -34.61
CA LEU A 263 18.99 24.78 -33.91
C LEU A 263 18.36 26.01 -34.59
N ARG A 264 17.78 25.86 -35.79
CA ARG A 264 17.21 26.98 -36.56
C ARG A 264 15.82 27.40 -36.06
N ASP A 265 15.03 26.46 -35.53
CA ASP A 265 13.67 26.73 -35.06
C ASP A 265 13.32 25.85 -33.84
N PRO A 266 13.60 26.31 -32.60
CA PRO A 266 13.42 25.52 -31.38
C PRO A 266 11.96 25.10 -31.11
N GLU A 267 10.99 25.89 -31.58
CA GLU A 267 9.57 25.72 -31.25
C GLU A 267 8.88 24.61 -32.06
N LYS A 268 9.42 24.24 -33.22
CA LYS A 268 8.85 23.20 -34.11
C LYS A 268 9.41 21.81 -33.88
N ASN A 269 10.44 21.66 -33.06
CA ASN A 269 11.03 20.36 -32.79
C ASN A 269 10.26 19.57 -31.72
N LEU A 270 9.55 18.52 -32.14
CA LEU A 270 8.91 17.55 -31.26
C LEU A 270 9.89 16.85 -30.31
N LEU A 271 11.18 16.74 -30.68
CA LEU A 271 12.23 16.17 -29.82
C LEU A 271 12.57 17.03 -28.59
N TRP A 272 12.35 18.35 -28.66
CA TRP A 272 12.59 19.28 -27.55
C TRP A 272 11.38 19.47 -26.64
N LYS A 273 10.20 19.00 -27.06
CA LYS A 273 9.06 18.79 -26.17
C LYS A 273 9.38 17.59 -25.27
N ARG A 274 10.22 17.80 -24.26
CA ARG A 274 10.36 16.85 -23.17
C ARG A 274 8.94 16.60 -22.63
N PRO A 275 8.47 15.35 -22.56
CA PRO A 275 7.36 15.06 -21.67
C PRO A 275 7.87 15.47 -20.30
N THR A 276 7.36 16.57 -19.76
CA THR A 276 7.38 16.82 -18.34
C THR A 276 6.53 15.72 -17.72
N ARG A 277 7.11 14.51 -17.58
CA ARG A 277 6.60 13.55 -16.62
C ARG A 277 6.62 14.30 -15.30
N LYS A 278 5.42 14.52 -14.73
CA LYS A 278 5.26 14.97 -13.36
C LYS A 278 6.26 14.19 -12.51
N THR A 279 7.02 14.87 -11.67
CA THR A 279 7.94 14.22 -10.73
C THR A 279 7.14 13.20 -9.93
N ILE A 280 7.25 11.93 -10.29
CA ILE A 280 6.59 10.85 -9.57
C ILE A 280 7.47 10.57 -8.38
N SER A 281 6.97 10.85 -7.17
CA SER A 281 7.70 10.53 -5.94
C SER A 281 8.01 9.04 -5.90
N ARG A 282 9.21 8.66 -5.45
CA ARG A 282 9.60 7.27 -5.20
C ARG A 282 8.61 6.54 -4.28
N MET A 283 8.00 7.24 -3.32
CA MET A 283 6.92 6.73 -2.49
C MET A 283 5.72 6.24 -3.32
N TYR A 284 5.33 7.00 -4.35
CA TYR A 284 4.25 6.59 -5.25
C TYR A 284 4.63 5.35 -6.07
N LEU A 285 5.90 5.22 -6.48
CA LEU A 285 6.36 4.03 -7.21
C LEU A 285 6.38 2.79 -6.31
N LEU A 286 6.85 2.92 -5.07
CA LEU A 286 6.90 1.82 -4.09
C LEU A 286 5.52 1.34 -3.64
N THR A 287 4.55 2.25 -3.51
CA THR A 287 3.16 1.92 -3.15
C THR A 287 2.37 1.33 -4.32
N LYS A 288 2.66 1.74 -5.56
CA LYS A 288 1.98 1.24 -6.77
C LYS A 288 2.51 -0.11 -7.24
N TYR A 289 3.77 -0.42 -6.96
CA TYR A 289 4.43 -1.68 -7.33
C TYR A 289 5.04 -2.34 -6.08
N PRO A 290 4.21 -2.89 -5.17
CA PRO A 290 4.68 -3.53 -3.95
C PRO A 290 5.28 -4.91 -4.29
N GLY A 291 6.58 -4.94 -4.57
CA GLY A 291 7.31 -6.17 -4.89
C GLY A 291 8.75 -5.86 -5.27
N ASP A 292 9.65 -6.79 -4.95
CA ASP A 292 11.09 -6.76 -5.24
C ASP A 292 11.32 -6.17 -6.63
N THR A 293 11.78 -4.92 -6.70
CA THR A 293 11.76 -4.14 -7.93
C THR A 293 12.92 -4.57 -8.81
N THR A 294 12.87 -5.79 -9.33
CA THR A 294 13.46 -6.05 -10.64
C THR A 294 12.82 -5.03 -11.58
N MET A 295 13.59 -4.06 -12.07
CA MET A 295 13.13 -3.21 -13.16
C MET A 295 12.64 -4.18 -14.25
N GLU A 296 11.34 -4.29 -14.47
CA GLU A 296 10.80 -4.95 -15.64
C GLU A 296 11.15 -4.06 -16.82
N VAL A 297 12.34 -4.28 -17.35
CA VAL A 297 12.68 -3.88 -18.70
C VAL A 297 11.92 -4.85 -19.60
N ASP A 298 11.25 -4.35 -20.63
CA ASP A 298 10.59 -5.21 -21.61
C ASP A 298 11.58 -6.32 -22.01
N PRO A 299 11.28 -7.60 -21.70
CA PRO A 299 12.20 -8.71 -21.97
C PRO A 299 12.51 -8.81 -23.46
N ASN A 300 11.69 -8.20 -24.31
CA ASN A 300 11.88 -8.07 -25.75
C ASN A 300 12.58 -6.75 -26.15
N THR A 301 13.32 -6.07 -25.28
CA THR A 301 14.06 -4.85 -25.68
C THR A 301 15.42 -4.74 -24.99
N ALA A 302 15.50 -5.05 -23.71
CA ALA A 302 16.75 -4.98 -22.97
C ALA A 302 16.75 -5.91 -21.76
N THR A 303 17.95 -6.34 -21.38
CA THR A 303 18.19 -7.26 -20.26
C THR A 303 19.02 -6.59 -19.19
N LEU A 304 18.69 -6.86 -17.92
CA LEU A 304 19.51 -6.52 -16.76
C LEU A 304 20.61 -7.56 -16.59
N LYS A 305 21.85 -7.12 -16.38
CA LYS A 305 22.98 -7.97 -16.00
C LYS A 305 23.43 -7.73 -14.57
#